data_AF-A0AA89C7N5-F1
#
_entry.id   AF-A0AA89C7N5-F1
#
_cell.length_a   1.000
_cell.length_b   1.000
_cell.length_c   1.000
_cell.angle_alpha   90.00
_cell.angle_beta   90.00
_cell.angle_gamma   90.00
#
_symmetry.space_group_name_H-M   'P 1'
#
loop_
_entity.id
_entity.type
_entity.pdbx_description
1 polymer ?
#
loop_
_entity_poly.entity_id
_entity_poly.type
_entity_poly.pdbx_seq_one_letter_code
_entity_poly.pdbx_strand_id
1 'polypeptide(L)'
;MSSKYLFSIACFICFTHESHSSTCMSDNDVGNIGCVQIGSEFSHPQNAVCIKTTDEFMCRNAGYCWLSCVHAKYGRSKGHVPQDCRCKDKESDTVRRSHIDISCFRPDGKGCDWYVNCLEKFYPCEQDDNRYAISYAKNYCEKYGANYNAFSPTGKRWVDATRKCLQRALVPLLMKEDKPSCAEIKETAFLSHASCYAKPSSSAPSFCELSGEDVSEITKTINSAFFSAFGDSIVGFSSDYWAVYTVSSIHLYHSRNGLYNR
;
A
#
# COMPACT_ATOMS: atom_id res chain seq x y z
N MET A 1 -39.13 49.48 40.56
CA MET A 1 -37.65 49.35 40.70
C MET A 1 -37.31 47.86 40.63
N SER A 2 -36.40 47.51 39.71
CA SER A 2 -35.66 46.24 39.48
C SER A 2 -36.40 44.91 39.59
N SER A 3 -36.57 44.09 38.53
CA SER A 3 -35.61 43.60 37.52
C SER A 3 -34.48 42.75 38.09
N LYS A 4 -34.41 41.50 37.59
CA LYS A 4 -33.30 40.52 37.66
C LYS A 4 -33.17 39.93 39.08
N TYR A 5 -33.33 38.65 39.34
CA TYR A 5 -32.60 37.48 38.84
C TYR A 5 -33.37 36.22 39.29
N LEU A 6 -33.17 35.12 38.56
CA LEU A 6 -33.48 33.70 38.87
C LEU A 6 -34.15 32.98 37.69
N PHE A 7 -33.68 33.28 36.47
CA PHE A 7 -33.64 32.27 35.42
C PHE A 7 -32.22 31.72 35.37
N SER A 8 -32.11 30.41 35.17
CA SER A 8 -30.89 29.68 34.81
C SER A 8 -30.01 29.18 35.97
N ILE A 9 -30.47 28.13 36.65
CA ILE A 9 -29.58 27.07 37.18
C ILE A 9 -29.97 25.75 36.50
N ALA A 10 -29.87 25.75 35.18
CA ALA A 10 -30.03 24.54 34.35
C ALA A 10 -29.22 24.72 33.06
N CYS A 11 -27.93 25.01 33.19
CA CYS A 11 -27.00 25.01 32.07
C CYS A 11 -25.55 24.85 32.56
N PHE A 12 -25.30 23.82 33.37
CA PHE A 12 -23.94 23.44 33.79
C PHE A 12 -23.75 21.92 33.81
N ILE A 13 -24.49 21.18 32.97
CA ILE A 13 -24.23 19.76 32.69
C ILE A 13 -24.35 19.52 31.18
N CYS A 14 -23.57 20.27 30.40
CA CYS A 14 -23.23 19.91 29.03
C CYS A 14 -21.81 20.42 28.79
N PHE A 15 -20.93 19.52 28.32
CA PHE A 15 -19.54 19.75 27.91
C PHE A 15 -18.45 19.75 28.99
N THR A 16 -18.32 18.62 29.70
CA THR A 16 -16.98 18.13 30.07
C THR A 16 -16.90 16.62 29.84
N HIS A 17 -17.13 16.18 28.61
CA HIS A 17 -16.33 15.08 28.09
C HIS A 17 -15.20 15.75 27.31
N GLU A 18 -14.14 16.09 28.03
CA GLU A 18 -12.88 16.49 27.43
C GLU A 18 -12.35 15.29 26.65
N SER A 19 -12.41 15.43 25.34
CA SER A 19 -11.73 14.64 24.32
C SER A 19 -10.28 14.35 24.72
N HIS A 20 -10.00 13.10 25.09
CA HIS A 20 -8.65 12.66 25.39
C HIS A 20 -7.80 12.61 24.09
N SER A 21 -6.96 13.64 23.92
CA SER A 21 -5.82 13.80 23.00
C SER A 21 -6.04 13.63 21.48
N SER A 22 -6.65 14.63 20.85
CA SER A 22 -6.59 14.82 19.39
C SER A 22 -5.24 15.41 18.90
N THR A 23 -4.27 15.64 19.79
CA THR A 23 -3.08 16.48 19.53
C THR A 23 -1.78 15.68 19.55
N CYS A 24 -1.20 15.47 18.37
CA CYS A 24 0.19 15.01 18.17
C CYS A 24 1.10 16.25 18.17
N MET A 25 1.78 16.52 19.29
CA MET A 25 2.53 17.79 19.46
C MET A 25 3.91 17.63 20.09
N SER A 26 4.34 16.42 20.47
CA SER A 26 5.62 16.18 21.14
C SER A 26 6.35 14.93 20.64
N ASP A 27 7.64 14.82 20.96
CA ASP A 27 8.45 13.62 20.68
C ASP A 27 7.89 12.37 21.39
N ASN A 28 7.23 12.54 22.55
CA ASN A 28 6.61 11.43 23.27
C ASN A 28 5.44 10.83 22.50
N ASP A 29 4.81 11.60 21.61
CA ASP A 29 3.66 11.16 20.83
C ASP A 29 4.08 10.44 19.55
N VAL A 30 5.34 10.58 19.10
CA VAL A 30 5.80 9.99 17.84
C VAL A 30 5.63 8.47 17.86
N GLY A 31 4.94 7.95 16.84
CA GLY A 31 4.59 6.54 16.72
C GLY A 31 3.28 6.14 17.38
N ASN A 32 2.63 7.04 18.12
CA ASN A 32 1.26 6.81 18.57
C ASN A 32 0.34 6.68 17.35
N ILE A 33 -0.53 5.69 17.37
CA ILE A 33 -1.54 5.39 16.36
C ILE A 33 -2.88 5.50 17.06
N GLY A 34 -3.82 6.18 16.43
CA GLY A 34 -5.17 6.35 16.96
C GLY A 34 -6.18 6.70 15.88
N CYS A 35 -7.45 6.69 16.28
CA CYS A 35 -8.55 7.20 15.48
C CYS A 35 -8.64 8.72 15.67
N VAL A 36 -8.39 9.51 14.62
CA VAL A 36 -8.34 10.98 14.75
C VAL A 36 -9.18 11.66 13.67
N GLN A 37 -9.97 12.65 14.09
CA GLN A 37 -10.58 13.62 13.18
C GLN A 37 -9.56 14.71 12.85
N ILE A 38 -8.99 14.65 11.65
CA ILE A 38 -7.95 15.60 11.21
C ILE A 38 -8.60 16.76 10.47
N GLY A 39 -8.81 17.86 11.20
CA GLY A 39 -9.45 19.06 10.66
C GLY A 39 -10.88 18.83 10.18
N SER A 40 -11.43 19.82 9.47
CA SER A 40 -12.75 19.73 8.82
C SER A 40 -12.65 19.31 7.35
N GLU A 41 -11.42 19.17 6.82
CA GLU A 41 -11.15 18.84 5.43
C GLU A 41 -11.38 17.36 5.10
N PHE A 42 -11.37 16.48 6.09
CA PHE A 42 -11.71 15.06 5.93
C PHE A 42 -13.12 14.78 6.42
N SER A 43 -13.88 14.04 5.60
CA SER A 43 -15.30 13.76 5.87
C SER A 43 -15.58 12.96 7.16
N HIS A 44 -14.60 12.21 7.69
CA HIS A 44 -14.78 11.29 8.83
C HIS A 44 -13.46 11.12 9.61
N PRO A 45 -13.53 10.63 10.86
CA PRO A 45 -12.35 10.16 11.59
C PRO A 45 -11.70 8.97 10.87
N GLN A 46 -10.38 8.89 10.98
CA GLN A 46 -9.58 7.85 10.33
C GLN A 46 -8.40 7.44 11.19
N ASN A 47 -7.88 6.24 10.93
CA ASN A 47 -6.62 5.82 11.56
C ASN A 47 -5.50 6.76 11.12
N ALA A 48 -4.67 7.17 12.06
CA ALA A 48 -3.54 8.04 11.82
C ALA A 48 -2.38 7.69 12.75
N VAL A 49 -1.16 8.02 12.34
CA VAL A 49 0.05 7.87 13.16
C VAL A 49 0.69 9.23 13.39
N CYS A 50 1.11 9.50 14.61
CA CYS A 50 1.83 10.72 14.95
C CYS A 50 3.27 10.61 14.44
N ILE A 51 3.68 11.59 13.65
CA ILE A 51 5.02 11.63 13.04
C ILE A 51 5.70 12.95 13.36
N LYS A 52 7.04 12.92 13.42
CA LYS A 52 7.88 14.10 13.36
C LYS A 52 8.36 14.30 11.92
N THR A 53 8.18 15.49 11.35
CA THR A 53 8.64 15.78 9.99
C THR A 53 9.01 17.24 9.83
N THR A 54 9.98 17.49 8.96
CA THR A 54 10.36 18.83 8.50
C THR A 54 9.60 19.25 7.24
N ASP A 55 8.69 18.40 6.75
CA ASP A 55 7.86 18.69 5.57
C ASP A 55 6.68 19.59 5.95
N GLU A 56 6.88 20.90 5.80
CA GLU A 56 5.88 21.94 6.10
C GLU A 56 4.57 21.76 5.33
N PHE A 57 4.60 21.13 4.15
CA PHE A 57 3.40 20.88 3.35
C PHE A 57 2.49 19.81 3.97
N MET A 58 3.05 18.90 4.78
CA MET A 58 2.28 17.88 5.48
C MET A 58 1.81 18.36 6.85
N CYS A 59 2.68 19.00 7.62
CA CYS A 59 2.36 19.52 8.94
C CYS A 59 2.39 21.05 8.90
N ARG A 60 1.23 21.72 8.92
CA ARG A 60 1.15 23.20 8.93
C ARG A 60 1.88 23.76 10.16
N ASN A 61 3.14 24.16 9.97
CA ASN A 61 4.02 24.82 10.95
C ASN A 61 4.30 24.04 12.25
N ALA A 62 4.00 22.75 12.29
CA ALA A 62 4.25 21.91 13.45
C ALA A 62 5.29 20.85 13.06
N GLY A 63 6.40 20.77 13.78
CA GLY A 63 7.37 19.68 13.60
C GLY A 63 6.78 18.28 13.87
N TYR A 64 5.54 18.23 14.39
CA TYR A 64 4.77 17.03 14.68
C TYR A 64 3.37 17.16 14.06
N CYS A 65 2.87 16.09 13.43
CA CYS A 65 1.46 16.01 13.08
C CYS A 65 0.97 14.57 12.86
N TRP A 66 -0.35 14.42 12.75
CA TRP A 66 -0.99 13.17 12.39
C TRP A 66 -0.84 12.89 10.89
N LEU A 67 -0.07 11.87 10.54
CA LEU A 67 -0.08 11.28 9.22
C LEU A 67 -1.34 10.43 9.07
N SER A 68 -2.31 10.95 8.33
CA SER A 68 -3.59 10.27 8.10
C SER A 68 -3.44 9.04 7.22
N CYS A 69 -4.26 8.00 7.46
CA CYS A 69 -4.33 6.81 6.59
C CYS A 69 -4.59 7.20 5.12
N VAL A 70 -5.49 8.16 4.89
CA VAL A 70 -5.81 8.62 3.54
C VAL A 70 -4.59 9.24 2.86
N HIS A 71 -3.79 10.01 3.59
CA HIS A 71 -2.56 10.56 3.05
C HIS A 71 -1.52 9.46 2.83
N ALA A 72 -1.32 8.59 3.80
CA ALA A 72 -0.33 7.51 3.73
C ALA A 72 -0.59 6.55 2.56
N LYS A 73 -1.85 6.18 2.32
CA LYS A 73 -2.25 5.30 1.22
C LYS A 73 -2.39 6.02 -0.12
N TYR A 74 -3.17 7.10 -0.15
CA TYR A 74 -3.60 7.74 -1.41
C TYR A 74 -2.84 9.02 -1.76
N GLY A 75 -2.01 9.55 -0.85
CA GLY A 75 -1.34 10.84 -1.03
C GLY A 75 -2.29 12.05 -1.02
N ARG A 76 -3.52 11.89 -0.49
CA ARG A 76 -4.53 12.95 -0.43
C ARG A 76 -4.54 13.60 0.95
N SER A 77 -4.53 14.93 0.99
CA SER A 77 -4.56 15.70 2.26
C SER A 77 -5.96 16.20 2.65
N LYS A 78 -7.00 15.88 1.86
CA LYS A 78 -8.39 16.27 2.13
C LYS A 78 -9.39 15.37 1.39
N GLY A 79 -10.67 15.45 1.77
CA GLY A 79 -11.81 14.86 1.05
C GLY A 79 -12.42 13.64 1.74
N HIS A 80 -13.02 12.77 0.93
CA HIS A 80 -13.68 11.56 1.42
C HIS A 80 -12.69 10.55 2.00
N VAL A 81 -13.00 10.03 3.19
CA VAL A 81 -12.26 8.95 3.87
C VAL A 81 -12.86 7.61 3.45
N PRO A 82 -12.14 6.73 2.73
CA PRO A 82 -12.69 5.44 2.33
C PRO A 82 -12.70 4.44 3.49
N GLN A 83 -13.49 3.37 3.36
CA GLN A 83 -13.80 2.43 4.44
C GLN A 83 -12.57 1.78 5.07
N ASP A 84 -11.54 1.50 4.27
CA ASP A 84 -10.28 0.91 4.70
C ASP A 84 -9.40 1.83 5.57
N CYS A 85 -9.70 3.13 5.58
CA CYS A 85 -9.07 4.12 6.45
C CYS A 85 -9.96 4.58 7.61
N ARG A 86 -11.28 4.36 7.52
CA ARG A 86 -12.22 4.77 8.58
C ARG A 86 -11.96 3.98 9.86
N CYS A 87 -12.25 4.63 10.99
CA CYS A 87 -12.26 3.94 12.27
C CYS A 87 -13.44 2.98 12.33
N LYS A 88 -13.23 1.82 12.98
CA LYS A 88 -14.29 0.81 13.17
C LYS A 88 -15.31 1.27 14.21
N ASP A 89 -14.83 1.83 15.32
CA ASP A 89 -15.65 2.39 16.38
C ASP A 89 -15.54 3.91 16.43
N LYS A 90 -16.66 4.59 16.72
CA LYS A 90 -16.73 6.05 16.80
C LYS A 90 -16.08 6.62 18.08
N GLU A 91 -15.57 5.76 18.95
CA GLU A 91 -15.26 6.07 20.35
C GLU A 91 -14.05 5.28 20.90
N SER A 92 -13.24 4.68 20.03
CA SER A 92 -12.00 4.05 20.47
C SER A 92 -10.96 5.14 20.75
N ASP A 93 -10.95 5.63 22.00
CA ASP A 93 -9.93 6.53 22.57
C ASP A 93 -8.58 5.80 22.78
N THR A 94 -8.42 4.57 22.27
CA THR A 94 -7.20 3.78 22.45
C THR A 94 -6.09 4.30 21.53
N VAL A 95 -5.23 5.14 22.11
CA VAL A 95 -3.94 5.47 21.49
C VAL A 95 -2.96 4.35 21.77
N ARG A 96 -2.47 3.68 20.71
CA ARG A 96 -1.48 2.62 20.81
C ARG A 96 -0.14 3.05 20.24
N ARG A 97 0.97 2.66 20.86
CA ARG A 97 2.31 2.98 20.34
C ARG A 97 2.74 1.97 19.28
N SER A 98 3.29 2.45 18.17
CA SER A 98 3.94 1.61 17.15
C SER A 98 5.19 0.95 17.73
N HIS A 99 5.37 -0.34 17.43
CA HIS A 99 6.60 -1.08 17.72
C HIS A 99 7.52 -1.22 16.49
N ILE A 100 7.12 -0.62 15.36
CA ILE A 100 7.91 -0.51 14.13
C ILE A 100 8.32 0.94 13.88
N ASP A 101 9.32 1.11 13.02
CA ASP A 101 9.86 2.40 12.64
C ASP A 101 8.80 3.29 11.96
N ILE A 102 8.85 4.60 12.20
CA ILE A 102 7.90 5.57 11.65
C ILE A 102 7.95 5.62 10.11
N SER A 103 9.11 5.34 9.51
CA SER A 103 9.26 5.25 8.06
C SER A 103 8.37 4.17 7.43
N CYS A 104 7.93 3.16 8.21
CA CYS A 104 7.04 2.12 7.72
C CYS A 104 5.67 2.65 7.28
N PHE A 105 5.23 3.78 7.83
CA PHE A 105 3.99 4.43 7.43
C PHE A 105 4.16 5.35 6.20
N ARG A 106 5.39 5.53 5.72
CA ARG A 106 5.76 6.35 4.56
C ARG A 106 6.73 5.62 3.64
N PRO A 107 6.33 4.49 3.03
CA PRO A 107 7.19 3.81 2.07
C PRO A 107 7.56 4.75 0.93
N ASP A 108 8.87 4.86 0.67
CA ASP A 108 9.40 5.68 -0.42
C ASP A 108 9.24 4.98 -1.78
N GLY A 109 9.04 3.67 -1.77
CA GLY A 109 8.92 2.82 -2.95
C GLY A 109 10.25 2.53 -3.64
N LYS A 110 11.40 2.83 -3.02
CA LYS A 110 12.72 2.60 -3.64
C LYS A 110 13.25 1.21 -3.31
N GLY A 111 13.12 0.78 -2.06
CA GLY A 111 13.63 -0.49 -1.57
C GLY A 111 12.58 -1.59 -1.47
N CYS A 112 13.04 -2.85 -1.45
CA CYS A 112 12.22 -4.02 -1.18
C CYS A 112 12.18 -4.39 0.31
N ASP A 113 13.09 -3.85 1.11
CA ASP A 113 13.24 -4.15 2.53
C ASP A 113 12.06 -3.71 3.39
N TRP A 114 11.22 -2.80 2.89
CA TRP A 114 9.98 -2.43 3.57
C TRP A 114 9.10 -3.65 3.85
N TYR A 115 9.07 -4.65 2.96
CA TYR A 115 8.30 -5.87 3.19
C TYR A 115 8.81 -6.66 4.41
N VAL A 116 10.12 -6.68 4.67
CA VAL A 116 10.73 -7.38 5.81
C VAL A 116 10.63 -6.51 7.07
N ASN A 117 11.18 -5.31 6.98
CA ASN A 117 11.43 -4.44 8.14
C ASN A 117 10.16 -3.80 8.69
N CYS A 118 9.09 -3.75 7.88
CA CYS A 118 7.81 -3.18 8.26
C CYS A 118 6.70 -4.22 8.26
N LEU A 119 6.37 -4.82 7.12
CA LEU A 119 5.19 -5.69 7.03
C LEU A 119 5.38 -7.01 7.78
N GLU A 120 6.44 -7.76 7.50
CA GLU A 120 6.73 -9.03 8.16
C GLU A 120 7.09 -8.83 9.64
N LYS A 121 7.89 -7.80 9.96
CA LYS A 121 8.21 -7.47 11.36
C LYS A 121 6.96 -7.15 12.20
N PHE A 122 5.97 -6.49 11.61
CA PHE A 122 4.72 -6.16 12.31
C PHE A 122 3.75 -7.34 12.34
N TYR A 123 3.71 -8.13 11.25
CA TYR A 123 2.88 -9.32 11.09
C TYR A 123 3.76 -10.52 10.71
N PRO A 124 4.33 -11.24 11.69
CA PRO A 124 5.16 -12.41 11.43
C PRO A 124 4.29 -13.54 10.85
N CYS A 125 4.39 -13.74 9.54
CA CYS A 125 3.69 -14.74 8.76
C CYS A 125 4.64 -15.84 8.26
N GLU A 126 5.93 -15.83 8.59
CA GLU A 126 6.95 -16.75 8.06
C GLU A 126 6.55 -18.24 8.13
N GLN A 127 5.88 -18.64 9.21
CA GLN A 127 5.41 -20.02 9.46
C GLN A 127 4.03 -20.32 8.86
N ASP A 128 3.36 -19.33 8.26
CA ASP A 128 2.05 -19.44 7.63
C ASP A 128 2.20 -19.67 6.11
N ASP A 129 1.34 -20.49 5.51
CA ASP A 129 1.31 -20.72 4.06
C ASP A 129 0.89 -19.45 3.27
N ASN A 130 0.42 -18.42 3.96
CA ASN A 130 0.05 -17.11 3.44
C ASN A 130 1.15 -16.05 3.58
N ARG A 131 2.43 -16.43 3.80
CA ARG A 131 3.63 -15.57 3.94
C ARG A 131 3.95 -14.61 2.78
N TYR A 132 3.04 -13.70 2.46
CA TYR A 132 3.09 -12.84 1.29
C TYR A 132 4.33 -11.94 1.23
N ALA A 133 4.71 -11.30 2.35
CA ALA A 133 5.72 -10.25 2.35
C ALA A 133 7.08 -10.77 1.86
N ILE A 134 7.50 -11.92 2.37
CA ILE A 134 8.80 -12.53 2.03
C ILE A 134 8.72 -13.38 0.76
N SER A 135 7.76 -14.32 0.69
CA SER A 135 7.77 -15.32 -0.39
C SER A 135 7.37 -14.75 -1.75
N TYR A 136 6.56 -13.68 -1.75
CA TYR A 136 6.04 -13.07 -2.96
C TYR A 136 6.57 -11.64 -3.13
N ALA A 137 6.19 -10.73 -2.23
CA ALA A 137 6.35 -9.30 -2.45
C ALA A 137 7.81 -8.86 -2.56
N LYS A 138 8.65 -9.26 -1.60
CA LYS A 138 10.10 -8.99 -1.61
C LYS A 138 10.76 -9.62 -2.84
N ASN A 139 10.51 -10.90 -3.07
CA ASN A 139 11.10 -11.66 -4.18
C ASN A 139 10.84 -10.96 -5.54
N TYR A 140 9.58 -10.64 -5.87
CA TYR A 140 9.28 -9.97 -7.13
C TYR A 140 9.76 -8.53 -7.18
N CYS A 141 9.73 -7.81 -6.06
CA CYS A 141 10.34 -6.49 -5.96
C CYS A 141 11.83 -6.53 -6.33
N GLU A 142 12.57 -7.50 -5.81
CA GLU A 142 14.00 -7.68 -6.08
C GLU A 142 14.26 -8.06 -7.54
N LYS A 143 13.40 -8.91 -8.13
CA LYS A 143 13.49 -9.22 -9.57
C LYS A 143 13.29 -7.97 -10.44
N TYR A 144 12.32 -7.11 -10.11
CA TYR A 144 12.18 -5.81 -10.79
C TYR A 144 13.39 -4.90 -10.57
N GLY A 145 14.04 -4.95 -9.40
CA GLY A 145 15.30 -4.25 -9.14
C GLY A 145 16.44 -4.76 -10.01
N ALA A 146 16.62 -6.08 -10.10
CA ALA A 146 17.65 -6.72 -10.92
C ALA A 146 17.48 -6.42 -12.42
N ASN A 147 16.24 -6.38 -12.90
CA ASN A 147 15.91 -6.11 -14.30
C ASN A 147 15.65 -4.62 -14.58
N TYR A 148 15.85 -3.73 -13.60
CA TYR A 148 15.43 -2.33 -13.69
C TYR A 148 16.01 -1.61 -14.92
N ASN A 149 17.24 -1.96 -15.31
CA ASN A 149 17.93 -1.35 -16.45
C ASN A 149 17.44 -1.83 -17.82
N ALA A 150 16.68 -2.93 -17.88
CA ALA A 150 16.06 -3.41 -19.12
C ALA A 150 14.83 -2.58 -19.52
N PHE A 151 14.24 -1.84 -18.57
CA PHE A 151 13.09 -0.98 -18.83
C PHE A 151 13.48 0.33 -19.50
N SER A 152 12.58 0.81 -20.36
CA SER A 152 12.62 2.17 -20.91
C SER A 152 12.52 3.22 -19.79
N PRO A 153 12.83 4.51 -20.06
CA PRO A 153 12.57 5.58 -19.09
C PRO A 153 11.11 5.64 -18.61
N THR A 154 10.15 5.27 -19.47
CA THR A 154 8.72 5.22 -19.13
C THR A 154 8.40 3.99 -18.28
N GLY A 155 8.94 2.82 -18.63
CA GLY A 155 8.83 1.60 -17.83
C GLY A 155 9.43 1.75 -16.43
N LYS A 156 10.59 2.41 -16.30
CA LYS A 156 11.21 2.73 -15.00
C LYS A 156 10.29 3.55 -14.10
N ARG A 157 9.66 4.60 -14.65
CA ARG A 157 8.65 5.40 -13.92
C ARG A 157 7.46 4.56 -13.48
N TRP A 158 7.00 3.62 -14.32
CA TRP A 158 5.94 2.69 -13.96
C TRP A 158 6.36 1.74 -12.84
N VAL A 159 7.55 1.14 -12.92
CA VAL A 159 8.09 0.21 -11.91
C VAL A 159 8.18 0.90 -10.55
N ASP A 160 8.78 2.09 -10.50
CA ASP A 160 8.94 2.83 -9.24
C ASP A 160 7.60 3.25 -8.64
N ALA A 161 6.70 3.77 -9.47
CA ALA A 161 5.39 4.21 -9.01
C ALA A 161 4.52 3.01 -8.55
N THR A 162 4.57 1.89 -9.28
CA THR A 162 3.83 0.66 -8.94
C THR A 162 4.35 0.06 -7.64
N ARG A 163 5.68 -0.05 -7.47
CA ARG A 163 6.30 -0.52 -6.23
C ARG A 163 5.86 0.32 -5.04
N LYS A 164 5.91 1.65 -5.18
CA LYS A 164 5.45 2.57 -4.15
C LYS A 164 3.96 2.41 -3.84
N CYS A 165 3.12 2.30 -4.87
CA CYS A 165 1.68 2.12 -4.72
C CYS A 165 1.36 0.84 -3.94
N LEU A 166 1.98 -0.29 -4.30
CA LEU A 166 1.78 -1.58 -3.62
C LEU A 166 2.14 -1.52 -2.14
N GLN A 167 3.27 -0.90 -1.78
CA GLN A 167 3.66 -0.72 -0.37
C GLN A 167 2.66 0.19 0.37
N ARG A 168 2.26 1.32 -0.23
CA ARG A 168 1.27 2.24 0.34
C ARG A 168 -0.10 1.60 0.54
N ALA A 169 -0.51 0.70 -0.35
CA ALA A 169 -1.79 0.00 -0.24
C ALA A 169 -1.90 -0.84 1.04
N LEU A 170 -0.76 -1.26 1.61
CA LEU A 170 -0.65 -2.09 2.80
C LEU A 170 -0.42 -1.29 4.09
N VAL A 171 -0.05 -0.01 3.99
CA VAL A 171 0.14 0.87 5.18
C VAL A 171 -1.10 0.92 6.09
N PRO A 172 -2.35 0.97 5.60
CA PRO A 172 -3.51 0.97 6.50
C PRO A 172 -3.54 -0.23 7.44
N LEU A 173 -3.02 -1.39 7.02
CA LEU A 173 -2.95 -2.58 7.87
C LEU A 173 -2.06 -2.32 9.10
N LEU A 174 -0.99 -1.54 8.97
CA LEU A 174 -0.11 -1.19 10.09
C LEU A 174 -0.78 -0.23 11.10
N MET A 175 -1.84 0.47 10.66
CA MET A 175 -2.57 1.45 11.45
C MET A 175 -3.85 0.90 12.10
N LYS A 176 -4.34 -0.27 11.67
CA LYS A 176 -5.55 -0.89 12.25
C LYS A 176 -5.31 -1.34 13.70
N GLU A 177 -6.34 -1.22 14.54
CA GLU A 177 -6.33 -1.74 15.90
C GLU A 177 -6.35 -3.28 15.89
N ASP A 178 -7.29 -3.86 15.14
CA ASP A 178 -7.34 -5.30 14.93
C ASP A 178 -6.22 -5.75 14.00
N LYS A 179 -5.47 -6.75 14.46
CA LYS A 179 -4.45 -7.42 13.66
C LYS A 179 -5.11 -8.31 12.60
N PRO A 180 -4.95 -8.03 11.31
CA PRO A 180 -5.39 -8.94 10.26
C PRO A 180 -4.61 -10.26 10.32
N SER A 181 -5.25 -11.34 9.89
CA SER A 181 -4.61 -12.61 9.61
C SER A 181 -3.66 -12.53 8.41
N CYS A 182 -2.73 -13.47 8.30
CA CYS A 182 -1.83 -13.58 7.14
C CYS A 182 -2.61 -13.74 5.82
N ALA A 183 -3.75 -14.42 5.85
CA ALA A 183 -4.65 -14.55 4.70
C ALA A 183 -5.24 -13.19 4.27
N GLU A 184 -5.76 -12.39 5.21
CA GLU A 184 -6.29 -11.05 4.91
C GLU A 184 -5.22 -10.09 4.41
N ILE A 185 -3.98 -10.19 4.93
CA ILE A 185 -2.83 -9.42 4.44
C ILE A 185 -2.55 -9.78 2.98
N LYS A 186 -2.44 -11.07 2.68
CA LYS A 186 -2.21 -11.59 1.33
C LYS A 186 -3.31 -11.17 0.36
N GLU A 187 -4.57 -11.30 0.75
CA GLU A 187 -5.73 -10.89 -0.04
C GLU A 187 -5.70 -9.38 -0.33
N THR A 188 -5.51 -8.55 0.71
CA THR A 188 -5.40 -7.09 0.57
C THR A 188 -4.28 -6.72 -0.42
N ALA A 189 -3.15 -7.42 -0.33
CA ALA A 189 -2.02 -7.18 -1.21
C ALA A 189 -2.33 -7.54 -2.67
N PHE A 190 -2.91 -8.72 -2.94
CA PHE A 190 -3.27 -9.11 -4.29
C PHE A 190 -4.33 -8.20 -4.91
N LEU A 191 -5.36 -7.81 -4.15
CA LEU A 191 -6.39 -6.87 -4.63
C LEU A 191 -5.81 -5.51 -5.02
N SER A 192 -4.71 -5.07 -4.38
CA SER A 192 -4.08 -3.80 -4.70
C SER A 192 -3.38 -3.79 -6.07
N HIS A 193 -2.94 -4.94 -6.59
CA HIS A 193 -2.13 -5.02 -7.81
C HIS A 193 -2.84 -4.42 -9.02
N ALA A 194 -4.10 -4.78 -9.26
CA ALA A 194 -4.85 -4.29 -10.42
C ALA A 194 -4.92 -2.76 -10.42
N SER A 195 -5.28 -2.17 -9.28
CA SER A 195 -5.34 -0.71 -9.14
C SER A 195 -3.98 -0.04 -9.28
N CYS A 196 -2.92 -0.61 -8.70
CA CYS A 196 -1.58 -0.06 -8.78
C CYS A 196 -0.96 -0.21 -10.17
N TYR A 197 -1.32 -1.23 -10.94
CA TYR A 197 -0.84 -1.40 -12.32
C TYR A 197 -1.56 -0.43 -13.26
N ALA A 198 -2.87 -0.26 -13.05
CA ALA A 198 -3.70 0.63 -13.86
C ALA A 198 -3.47 2.12 -13.54
N LYS A 199 -3.18 2.47 -12.28
CA LYS A 199 -2.98 3.86 -11.86
C LYS A 199 -2.04 3.95 -10.65
N PRO A 200 -0.72 3.73 -10.84
CA PRO A 200 0.24 3.71 -9.74
C PRO A 200 0.42 5.07 -9.07
N SER A 201 0.31 6.16 -9.83
CA SER A 201 0.30 7.53 -9.30
C SER A 201 -0.34 8.48 -10.32
N SER A 202 -0.50 9.76 -9.96
CA SER A 202 -1.00 10.79 -10.88
C SER A 202 0.02 11.22 -11.96
N SER A 203 1.29 10.85 -11.82
CA SER A 203 2.39 11.31 -12.67
C SER A 203 3.15 10.17 -13.36
N ALA A 204 2.69 8.93 -13.21
CA ALA A 204 3.28 7.75 -13.81
C ALA A 204 2.32 7.16 -14.84
N PRO A 205 2.84 6.54 -15.92
CA PRO A 205 1.99 5.83 -16.87
C PRO A 205 1.28 4.66 -16.18
N SER A 206 0.17 4.23 -16.75
CA SER A 206 -0.48 2.95 -16.49
C SER A 206 0.24 1.81 -17.22
N PHE A 207 -0.05 0.57 -16.83
CA PHE A 207 0.44 -0.61 -17.55
C PHE A 207 0.04 -0.59 -19.04
N CYS A 208 -1.16 -0.10 -19.35
CA CYS A 208 -1.68 -0.05 -20.73
C CYS A 208 -1.00 1.00 -21.62
N GLU A 209 -0.26 1.93 -21.02
CA GLU A 209 0.48 2.99 -21.73
C GLU A 209 1.96 2.64 -21.93
N LEU A 210 2.38 1.44 -21.50
CA LEU A 210 3.75 0.96 -21.68
C LEU A 210 4.00 0.48 -23.11
N SER A 211 5.27 0.50 -23.51
CA SER A 211 5.69 -0.12 -24.77
C SER A 211 5.60 -1.63 -24.69
N GLY A 212 5.52 -2.30 -25.85
CA GLY A 212 5.57 -3.77 -25.90
C GLY A 212 6.85 -4.36 -25.30
N GLU A 213 7.97 -3.63 -25.38
CA GLU A 213 9.24 -4.02 -24.76
C GLU A 213 9.15 -4.01 -23.23
N ASP A 214 8.62 -2.93 -22.64
CA ASP A 214 8.42 -2.84 -21.19
C ASP A 214 7.44 -3.91 -20.68
N VAL A 215 6.37 -4.19 -21.43
CA VAL A 215 5.43 -5.27 -21.12
C VAL A 215 6.09 -6.65 -21.20
N SER A 216 6.97 -6.86 -22.18
CA SER A 216 7.77 -8.08 -22.29
C SER A 216 8.70 -8.25 -21.09
N GLU A 217 9.40 -7.19 -20.67
CA GLU A 217 10.26 -7.21 -19.48
C GLU A 217 9.47 -7.44 -18.18
N ILE A 218 8.27 -6.86 -18.04
CA ILE A 218 7.35 -7.18 -16.94
C ILE A 218 7.03 -8.68 -16.94
N THR A 219 6.57 -9.20 -18.08
CA THR A 219 6.14 -10.60 -18.23
C THR A 219 7.28 -11.57 -17.91
N LYS A 220 8.50 -11.30 -18.39
CA LYS A 220 9.70 -12.08 -18.05
C LYS A 220 10.00 -12.04 -16.56
N THR A 221 9.91 -10.86 -15.94
CA THR A 221 10.20 -10.65 -14.51
C THR A 221 9.23 -11.43 -13.62
N ILE A 222 7.94 -11.45 -13.97
CA ILE A 222 6.89 -12.13 -13.21
C ILE A 222 6.54 -13.52 -13.73
N ASN A 223 7.27 -14.06 -14.71
CA ASN A 223 6.90 -15.30 -15.40
C ASN A 223 6.72 -16.47 -14.41
N SER A 224 7.59 -16.59 -13.40
CA SER A 224 7.42 -17.58 -12.32
C SER A 224 6.18 -17.36 -11.44
N ALA A 225 5.74 -16.10 -11.28
CA ALA A 225 4.58 -15.70 -10.48
C ALA A 225 3.28 -15.97 -11.22
N PHE A 226 3.25 -15.66 -12.51
CA PHE A 226 2.07 -15.80 -13.35
C PHE A 226 1.65 -17.27 -13.43
N PHE A 227 2.61 -18.18 -13.63
CA PHE A 227 2.36 -19.62 -13.57
C PHE A 227 2.01 -20.14 -12.16
N SER A 228 2.56 -19.55 -11.08
CA SER A 228 2.23 -19.99 -9.71
C SER A 228 0.92 -19.44 -9.15
N ALA A 229 0.49 -18.26 -9.59
CA ALA A 229 -0.69 -17.55 -9.08
C ALA A 229 -1.93 -17.71 -9.98
N PHE A 230 -1.73 -17.94 -11.27
CA PHE A 230 -2.80 -18.12 -12.26
C PHE A 230 -2.63 -19.42 -13.06
N GLY A 231 -1.74 -20.33 -12.65
CA GLY A 231 -1.54 -21.62 -13.31
C GLY A 231 -2.85 -22.36 -13.54
N ASP A 232 -3.70 -22.43 -12.50
CA ASP A 232 -5.03 -23.06 -12.55
C ASP A 232 -5.99 -22.34 -13.51
N SER A 233 -5.92 -21.01 -13.57
CA SER A 233 -6.69 -20.20 -14.54
C SER A 233 -6.17 -20.37 -15.98
N ILE A 234 -4.87 -20.59 -16.16
CA ILE A 234 -4.26 -20.84 -17.47
C ILE A 234 -4.58 -22.25 -17.96
N VAL A 235 -4.69 -23.28 -17.10
CA VAL A 235 -5.13 -24.61 -17.56
C VAL A 235 -6.56 -24.58 -18.12
N GLY A 236 -7.41 -23.67 -17.63
CA GLY A 236 -8.74 -23.38 -18.18
C GLY A 236 -8.72 -22.62 -19.51
N PHE A 237 -7.67 -21.84 -19.79
CA PHE A 237 -7.46 -21.15 -21.08
C PHE A 237 -6.56 -21.94 -22.06
N SER A 238 -5.86 -22.98 -21.59
CA SER A 238 -4.86 -23.73 -22.36
C SER A 238 -5.45 -24.83 -23.24
N SER A 239 -6.77 -24.93 -23.38
CA SER A 239 -7.34 -25.71 -24.49
C SER A 239 -6.98 -25.07 -25.85
N ASP A 240 -6.93 -23.73 -25.90
CA ASP A 240 -7.00 -23.04 -27.20
C ASP A 240 -5.72 -22.27 -27.58
N TYR A 241 -4.71 -22.21 -26.70
CA TYR A 241 -3.46 -21.47 -26.94
C TYR A 241 -2.20 -22.31 -27.21
N TRP A 242 -2.28 -23.64 -27.21
CA TRP A 242 -1.19 -24.49 -27.76
C TRP A 242 -1.06 -24.38 -29.30
N ALA A 243 -2.01 -23.72 -29.96
CA ALA A 243 -1.98 -23.49 -31.40
C ALA A 243 -1.08 -22.31 -31.84
N VAL A 244 -0.68 -21.40 -30.95
CA VAL A 244 0.03 -20.17 -31.37
C VAL A 244 1.54 -20.20 -31.10
N TYR A 245 2.02 -21.07 -30.19
CA TYR A 245 3.46 -21.16 -29.86
C TYR A 245 4.19 -22.39 -30.44
N THR A 246 3.53 -23.22 -31.26
CA THR A 246 4.19 -24.39 -31.90
C THR A 246 4.61 -24.16 -33.36
N VAL A 247 4.29 -23.02 -33.99
CA VAL A 247 4.60 -22.81 -35.43
C VAL A 247 5.91 -22.05 -35.68
N SER A 248 6.54 -21.41 -34.69
CA SER A 248 7.78 -20.63 -34.92
C SER A 248 9.08 -21.27 -34.45
N SER A 249 9.04 -22.50 -33.92
CA SER A 249 10.26 -23.22 -33.48
C SER A 249 10.51 -24.56 -34.18
N ILE A 250 9.62 -25.02 -35.07
CA ILE A 250 9.83 -26.24 -35.86
C ILE A 250 10.45 -25.95 -37.24
N HIS A 251 10.37 -24.72 -37.76
CA HIS A 251 10.96 -24.39 -39.07
C HIS A 251 12.41 -23.89 -39.07
N LEU A 252 13.02 -23.64 -37.90
CA LEU A 252 14.45 -23.33 -37.82
C LEU A 252 15.31 -24.48 -37.29
N TYR A 253 14.71 -25.58 -36.82
CA TYR A 253 15.46 -26.77 -36.40
C TYR A 253 15.65 -27.81 -37.52
N HIS A 254 14.81 -27.79 -38.57
CA HIS A 254 14.94 -28.71 -39.70
C HIS A 254 15.86 -28.25 -40.85
N SER A 255 16.30 -26.98 -40.89
CA SER A 255 17.23 -26.53 -41.94
C SER A 255 18.72 -26.62 -41.57
N ARG A 256 19.07 -26.99 -40.33
CA ARG A 256 20.48 -27.08 -39.87
C ARG A 256 21.01 -28.49 -39.62
N ASN A 257 20.15 -29.52 -39.63
CA ASN A 257 20.54 -30.92 -39.38
C ASN A 257 20.44 -31.83 -40.62
N GLY A 258 20.25 -31.29 -41.83
CA GLY A 258 20.10 -32.05 -43.07
C GLY A 258 21.36 -32.20 -43.94
N LEU A 259 22.54 -31.72 -43.51
CA LEU A 259 23.77 -31.75 -44.34
C LEU A 259 24.92 -32.61 -43.74
N TYR A 260 24.62 -33.53 -42.84
CA TYR A 260 25.61 -34.50 -42.33
C TYR A 260 24.98 -35.87 -42.04
N ASN A 261 24.49 -36.53 -43.09
CA ASN A 261 24.48 -37.99 -43.27
C ASN A 261 23.59 -38.40 -44.46
N ARG A 262 24.12 -38.27 -45.67
CA ARG A 262 24.13 -39.26 -46.76
C ARG A 262 24.68 -38.62 -48.02
#